data_AF-A0A4Q6AFX9-F1
#
_entry.id   AF-A0A4Q6AFX9-F1
#
_cell.length_a   1.000
_cell.length_b   1.000
_cell.length_c   1.000
_cell.angle_alpha   90.00
_cell.angle_beta   90.00
_cell.angle_gamma   90.00
#
_symmetry.space_group_name_H-M   'P 1'
#
loop_
_entity.id
_entity.type
_entity.pdbx_description
1 polymer ?
#
loop_
_entity_poly.entity_id
_entity_poly.type
_entity_poly.pdbx_seq_one_letter_code
_entity_poly.pdbx_strand_id
1 'polypeptide(L)'
;MKGFFKRMPLPAKLVLLGAIPLLFLMVVVLQYNAEKREKIAMLDGYRQRIRQAIDVNALIDALQNERRYSFMYALNGTQQNEMQQNRAPVDVAIQRLKDSIDTISKEFEAYTFLDNLAATRSRVNSREIKAEEVLQYYSNIIFRLNTMNAVAAGNVLYLEPIMKTVASQKVLSDIITYK
;
A
#
# COMPACT_ATOMS: atom_id res chain seq x y z
N MET A 1 47.75 21.50 -23.91
CA MET A 1 46.64 21.11 -24.83
C MET A 1 46.68 21.73 -26.23
N LYS A 2 47.21 22.96 -26.45
CA LYS A 2 47.18 23.61 -27.79
C LYS A 2 48.12 22.99 -28.86
N GLY A 3 49.17 22.27 -28.46
CA GLY A 3 50.15 21.67 -29.38
C GLY A 3 49.70 20.35 -30.04
N PHE A 4 48.86 19.57 -29.36
CA PHE A 4 48.43 18.25 -29.83
C PHE A 4 47.40 18.36 -30.97
N PHE A 5 46.43 19.27 -30.83
CA PHE A 5 45.46 19.58 -31.89
C PHE A 5 46.10 20.25 -33.11
N LYS A 6 47.15 21.07 -32.92
CA LYS A 6 47.82 21.74 -34.06
C LYS A 6 48.59 20.77 -34.96
N ARG A 7 49.18 19.71 -34.39
CA ARG A 7 49.99 18.71 -35.12
C ARG A 7 49.19 17.62 -35.83
N MET A 8 47.87 17.56 -35.63
CA MET A 8 47.04 16.54 -36.29
C MET A 8 46.79 16.87 -37.78
N PRO A 9 46.86 15.86 -38.67
CA PRO A 9 46.55 16.03 -40.08
C PRO A 9 45.08 16.45 -40.27
N LEU A 10 44.82 17.26 -41.30
CA LEU A 10 43.53 17.89 -41.58
C LEU A 10 42.33 16.92 -41.60
N PRO A 11 42.45 15.69 -42.16
CA PRO A 11 41.39 14.68 -42.09
C PRO A 11 41.02 14.26 -40.67
N ALA A 12 42.01 14.11 -39.78
CA ALA A 12 41.76 13.73 -38.38
C ALA A 12 41.00 14.81 -37.61
N LYS A 13 41.24 16.10 -37.92
CA LYS A 13 40.50 17.22 -37.34
C LYS A 13 39.04 17.23 -37.77
N LEU A 14 38.77 16.97 -39.06
CA LEU A 14 37.42 16.88 -39.61
C LEU A 14 36.64 15.70 -38.99
N VAL A 15 37.28 14.55 -38.83
CA VAL A 15 36.68 13.38 -38.16
C VAL A 15 36.37 13.69 -36.70
N LEU A 16 37.28 14.34 -35.95
CA LEU A 16 37.03 14.76 -34.56
C LEU A 16 35.86 15.74 -34.46
N LEU A 17 35.73 16.67 -35.42
CA LEU A 17 34.66 17.65 -35.45
C LEU A 17 33.28 17.01 -35.68
N GLY A 18 33.21 15.90 -36.42
CA GLY A 18 31.97 15.12 -36.59
C GLY A 18 31.73 14.08 -35.50
N ALA A 19 32.78 13.42 -35.01
CA ALA A 19 32.68 12.32 -34.06
C ALA A 19 32.36 12.79 -32.63
N ILE A 20 32.91 13.93 -32.19
CA ILE A 20 32.64 14.45 -30.83
C ILE A 20 31.15 14.78 -30.62
N PRO A 21 30.47 15.54 -31.51
CA PRO A 21 29.04 15.81 -31.37
C PRO A 21 28.19 14.54 -31.43
N LEU A 22 28.57 13.56 -32.25
CA LEU A 22 27.88 12.27 -32.34
C LEU A 22 28.01 11.45 -31.05
N LEU A 23 29.20 11.38 -30.47
CA LEU A 23 29.43 10.71 -29.19
C LEU A 23 28.68 11.41 -28.06
N PHE A 24 28.65 12.74 -28.07
CA PHE A 24 27.86 13.51 -27.11
C PHE A 24 26.36 13.22 -27.23
N LEU A 25 25.81 13.21 -28.45
CA LEU A 25 24.43 12.82 -28.71
C LEU A 25 24.13 11.40 -28.24
N MET A 26 25.05 10.46 -28.48
CA MET A 26 24.90 9.07 -28.04
C MET A 26 24.79 8.98 -26.51
N VAL A 27 25.65 9.70 -25.77
CA VAL A 27 25.59 9.75 -24.30
C VAL A 27 24.27 10.36 -23.83
N VAL A 28 23.83 11.46 -24.42
CA VAL A 28 22.56 12.12 -24.07
C VAL A 28 21.37 11.18 -24.29
N VAL A 29 21.33 10.45 -25.41
CA VAL A 29 20.26 9.49 -25.70
C VAL A 29 20.25 8.33 -24.70
N LEU A 30 21.43 7.80 -24.34
CA LEU A 30 21.53 6.75 -23.33
C LEU A 30 21.06 7.23 -21.96
N GLN A 31 21.48 8.42 -21.53
CA GLN A 31 21.08 9.02 -20.25
C GLN A 31 19.57 9.31 -20.20
N TYR A 32 19.02 9.93 -21.25
CA TYR A 32 17.58 10.19 -21.34
C TYR A 32 16.74 8.91 -21.28
N ASN A 33 17.19 7.85 -21.95
CA ASN A 33 16.51 6.56 -21.91
C ASN A 33 16.62 5.87 -20.55
N ALA A 34 17.74 6.04 -19.83
CA ALA A 34 17.88 5.56 -18.46
C ALA A 34 16.91 6.26 -17.51
N GLU A 35 16.84 7.60 -17.56
CA GLU A 35 15.89 8.38 -16.76
C GLU A 35 14.43 8.02 -17.07
N LYS A 36 14.11 7.78 -18.34
CA LYS A 36 12.77 7.35 -18.75
C LYS A 36 12.41 5.98 -18.17
N ARG A 37 13.35 5.04 -18.15
CA ARG A 37 13.16 3.71 -17.54
C ARG A 37 12.96 3.80 -16.03
N GLU A 38 13.74 4.64 -15.36
CA GLU A 38 13.60 4.88 -13.92
C GLU A 38 12.23 5.46 -13.59
N LYS A 39 11.76 6.46 -14.34
CA LYS A 39 10.41 7.03 -14.18
C LYS A 39 9.30 5.99 -14.38
N ILE A 40 9.46 5.09 -15.36
CA ILE A 40 8.49 4.00 -15.59
C ILE A 40 8.50 3.00 -14.42
N ALA A 41 9.68 2.60 -13.94
CA ALA A 41 9.80 1.70 -12.79
C ALA A 41 9.20 2.31 -11.51
N MET A 42 9.37 3.62 -11.30
CA MET A 42 8.72 4.35 -10.21
C MET A 42 7.19 4.29 -10.33
N LEU A 43 6.63 4.47 -11.53
CA LEU A 43 5.19 4.38 -11.78
C LEU A 43 4.61 3.00 -11.44
N ASP A 44 5.32 1.93 -11.77
CA ASP A 44 4.90 0.57 -11.40
C ASP A 44 4.90 0.36 -9.88
N GLY A 45 5.93 0.85 -9.19
CA GLY A 45 5.98 0.87 -7.73
C GLY A 45 4.84 1.67 -7.09
N TYR A 46 4.43 2.79 -7.69
CA TYR A 46 3.27 3.56 -7.22
C TYR A 46 1.96 2.81 -7.43
N ARG A 47 1.78 2.17 -8.58
CA ARG A 47 0.59 1.38 -8.86
C ARG A 47 0.42 0.25 -7.84
N GLN A 48 1.50 -0.39 -7.45
CA GLN A 48 1.49 -1.42 -6.41
C GLN A 48 1.08 -0.84 -5.05
N ARG A 49 1.66 0.28 -4.63
CA ARG A 49 1.31 0.95 -3.36
C ARG A 49 -0.16 1.40 -3.30
N ILE A 50 -0.69 1.91 -4.41
CA ILE A 50 -2.11 2.30 -4.50
C ILE A 50 -3.02 1.07 -4.34
N ARG A 51 -2.70 -0.05 -5.01
CA ARG A 51 -3.46 -1.29 -4.86
C ARG A 51 -3.45 -1.79 -3.41
N GLN A 52 -2.28 -1.78 -2.78
CA GLN A 52 -2.15 -2.14 -1.37
C GLN A 52 -3.00 -1.24 -0.47
N ALA A 53 -2.99 0.07 -0.69
CA ALA A 53 -3.81 1.01 0.07
C ALA A 53 -5.33 0.73 -0.08
N ILE A 54 -5.76 0.38 -1.29
CA ILE A 54 -7.15 -0.02 -1.57
C ILE A 54 -7.50 -1.31 -0.83
N ASP A 55 -6.64 -2.33 -0.87
CA ASP A 55 -6.89 -3.61 -0.22
C ASP A 55 -6.90 -3.49 1.31
N VAL A 56 -6.00 -2.68 1.87
CA VAL A 56 -5.99 -2.37 3.31
C VAL A 56 -7.28 -1.65 3.73
N ASN A 57 -7.73 -0.65 2.96
CA ASN A 57 -8.99 0.04 3.25
C ASN A 57 -10.19 -0.91 3.17
N ALA A 58 -10.25 -1.77 2.15
CA ALA A 58 -11.31 -2.77 2.03
C ALA A 58 -11.33 -3.75 3.22
N LEU A 59 -10.15 -4.14 3.72
CA LEU A 59 -10.04 -4.95 4.94
C LEU A 59 -10.52 -4.19 6.17
N ILE A 60 -10.16 -2.93 6.33
CA ILE A 60 -10.60 -2.09 7.45
C ILE A 60 -12.13 -1.98 7.45
N ASP A 61 -12.74 -1.69 6.31
CA ASP A 61 -14.20 -1.56 6.19
C ASP A 61 -14.92 -2.88 6.54
N ALA A 62 -14.36 -4.00 6.09
CA ALA A 62 -14.88 -5.33 6.44
C ALA A 62 -14.76 -5.61 7.95
N LEU A 63 -13.61 -5.29 8.56
CA LEU A 63 -13.36 -5.45 9.99
C LEU A 63 -14.24 -4.54 10.85
N GLN A 64 -14.55 -3.33 10.40
CA GLN A 64 -15.47 -2.42 11.09
C GLN A 64 -16.87 -3.02 11.20
N ASN A 65 -17.35 -3.67 10.13
CA ASN A 65 -18.63 -4.37 10.12
C ASN A 65 -18.59 -5.61 11.03
N GLU A 66 -17.56 -6.45 10.91
CA GLU A 66 -17.42 -7.62 11.78
C GLU A 66 -17.33 -7.23 13.26
N ARG A 67 -16.60 -6.16 13.59
CA ARG A 67 -16.52 -5.58 14.94
C ARG A 67 -17.90 -5.25 15.48
N ARG A 68 -18.72 -4.54 14.70
CA ARG A 68 -20.07 -4.12 15.11
C ARG A 68 -20.95 -5.31 15.48
N TYR A 69 -21.03 -6.32 14.60
CA TYR A 69 -21.88 -7.48 14.85
C TYR A 69 -21.31 -8.42 15.93
N SER A 70 -19.99 -8.58 15.99
CA SER A 70 -19.33 -9.35 17.06
C SER A 70 -19.54 -8.71 18.43
N PHE A 71 -19.49 -7.37 18.50
CA PHE A 71 -19.77 -6.61 19.72
C PHE A 71 -21.22 -6.79 20.16
N MET A 72 -22.19 -6.63 19.25
CA MET A 72 -23.60 -6.83 19.57
C MET A 72 -23.87 -8.25 20.07
N TYR A 73 -23.29 -9.25 19.40
CA TYR A 73 -23.41 -10.65 19.82
C TYR A 73 -22.80 -10.89 21.21
N ALA A 74 -21.63 -10.33 21.52
CA ALA A 74 -21.01 -10.45 22.83
C ALA A 74 -21.79 -9.71 23.94
N LEU A 75 -22.44 -8.59 23.61
CA LEU A 75 -23.16 -7.75 24.57
C LEU A 75 -24.50 -8.37 25.01
N ASN A 76 -25.30 -8.83 24.04
CA ASN A 76 -26.68 -9.25 24.31
C ASN A 76 -27.07 -10.58 23.63
N GLY A 77 -26.13 -11.24 22.94
CA GLY A 77 -26.37 -12.53 22.30
C GLY A 77 -27.17 -12.47 21.00
N THR A 78 -27.47 -11.28 20.48
CA THR A 78 -28.23 -11.09 19.24
C THR A 78 -27.32 -11.00 18.01
N GLN A 79 -27.89 -11.05 16.81
CA GLN A 79 -27.17 -10.83 15.53
C GLN A 79 -26.09 -11.88 15.21
N GLN A 80 -26.27 -13.13 15.65
CA GLN A 80 -25.33 -14.21 15.37
C GLN A 80 -25.16 -14.48 13.87
N ASN A 81 -26.27 -14.47 13.13
CA ASN A 81 -26.26 -14.75 11.68
C ASN A 81 -25.51 -13.64 10.93
N GLU A 82 -25.79 -12.39 11.27
CA GLU A 82 -25.15 -11.21 10.71
C GLU A 82 -23.65 -11.18 11.04
N MET A 83 -23.28 -11.52 12.27
CA MET A 83 -21.88 -11.69 12.66
C MET A 83 -21.18 -12.73 11.78
N GLN A 84 -21.78 -13.91 11.60
CA GLN A 84 -21.19 -14.97 10.78
C GLN A 84 -21.09 -14.56 9.30
N GLN A 85 -22.12 -13.89 8.76
CA GLN A 85 -22.11 -13.40 7.38
C GLN A 85 -21.02 -12.36 7.12
N ASN A 86 -20.70 -11.53 8.13
CA ASN A 86 -19.65 -10.51 7.99
C ASN A 86 -18.22 -11.05 8.14
N ARG A 87 -18.03 -12.35 8.46
CA ARG A 87 -16.71 -12.99 8.46
C ARG A 87 -16.18 -13.26 7.05
N ALA A 88 -17.05 -13.71 6.14
CA ALA A 88 -16.64 -14.07 4.78
C ALA A 88 -16.04 -12.88 4.00
N PRO A 89 -16.62 -11.66 4.05
CA PRO A 89 -16.00 -10.47 3.46
C PRO A 89 -14.61 -10.15 4.03
N VAL A 90 -14.41 -10.33 5.35
CA VAL A 90 -13.11 -10.12 6.00
C VAL A 90 -12.10 -11.15 5.50
N ASP A 91 -12.47 -12.42 5.40
CA ASP A 91 -11.57 -13.48 4.93
C ASP A 91 -11.17 -13.26 3.46
N VAL A 92 -12.11 -12.82 2.62
CA VAL A 92 -11.82 -12.43 1.23
C VAL A 92 -10.88 -11.23 1.17
N ALA A 93 -11.09 -10.21 2.01
CA ALA A 93 -10.23 -9.03 2.05
C ALA A 93 -8.81 -9.37 2.54
N ILE A 94 -8.67 -10.25 3.55
CA ILE A 94 -7.38 -10.77 4.02
C ILE A 94 -6.68 -11.51 2.88
N GLN A 95 -7.39 -12.37 2.15
CA GLN A 95 -6.78 -13.11 1.04
C GLN A 95 -6.31 -12.18 -0.08
N ARG A 96 -7.12 -11.17 -0.46
CA ARG A 96 -6.72 -10.17 -1.46
C ARG A 96 -5.47 -9.41 -1.04
N LEU A 97 -5.38 -9.05 0.24
CA LEU A 97 -4.21 -8.38 0.79
C LEU A 97 -2.97 -9.29 0.73
N LYS A 98 -3.13 -10.58 1.04
CA LYS A 98 -2.07 -11.60 0.89
C LYS A 98 -1.58 -11.73 -0.54
N ASP A 99 -2.50 -11.67 -1.51
CA ASP A 99 -2.16 -11.78 -2.92
C ASP A 99 -1.52 -10.48 -3.47
N SER A 100 -1.81 -9.31 -2.88
CA SER A 100 -1.28 -8.02 -3.37
C SER A 100 0.04 -7.58 -2.73
N ILE A 101 0.42 -8.23 -1.64
CA ILE A 101 1.72 -8.04 -0.99
C ILE A 101 2.51 -9.34 -1.18
N ASP A 102 3.43 -9.35 -2.15
CA ASP A 102 4.39 -10.46 -2.40
C ASP A 102 5.16 -10.90 -1.13
N THR A 103 5.12 -10.08 -0.08
CA THR A 103 5.67 -10.36 1.24
C THR A 103 4.70 -9.85 2.32
N ILE A 104 3.50 -10.44 2.44
CA ILE A 104 2.89 -10.50 3.79
C ILE A 104 3.79 -11.41 4.60
N SER A 105 4.80 -10.78 5.20
CA SER A 105 5.71 -11.44 6.08
C SER A 105 4.95 -11.84 7.34
N LYS A 106 5.37 -12.89 8.05
CA LYS A 106 4.73 -13.30 9.31
C LYS A 106 4.70 -12.15 10.32
N GLU A 107 5.66 -11.24 10.22
CA GLU A 107 5.74 -10.01 10.99
C GLU A 107 4.57 -9.06 10.70
N PHE A 108 4.01 -9.05 9.49
CA PHE A 108 2.81 -8.26 9.17
C PHE A 108 1.58 -8.77 9.93
N GLU A 109 1.33 -10.07 9.87
CA GLU A 109 0.19 -10.68 10.58
C GLU A 109 0.34 -10.53 12.10
N ALA A 110 1.56 -10.70 12.62
CA ALA A 110 1.88 -10.49 14.03
C ALA A 110 1.75 -9.01 14.45
N TYR A 111 2.18 -8.06 13.62
CA TYR A 111 2.01 -6.64 13.89
C TYR A 111 0.54 -6.25 13.85
N THR A 112 -0.23 -6.73 12.89
CA THR A 112 -1.65 -6.37 12.74
C THR A 112 -2.58 -7.19 13.62
N PHE A 113 -2.09 -8.21 14.32
CA PHE A 113 -2.87 -9.19 15.11
C PHE A 113 -3.90 -10.01 14.32
N LEU A 114 -3.74 -10.08 13.00
CA LEU A 114 -4.62 -10.88 12.13
C LEU A 114 -4.45 -12.39 12.37
N ASP A 115 -3.28 -12.81 12.86
CA ASP A 115 -2.98 -14.18 13.30
C ASP A 115 -3.92 -14.67 14.42
N ASN A 116 -4.35 -13.76 15.29
CA ASN A 116 -5.23 -14.04 16.42
C ASN A 116 -6.73 -13.97 16.06
N LEU A 117 -7.09 -13.61 14.81
CA LEU A 117 -8.49 -13.35 14.43
C LEU A 117 -9.36 -14.59 14.57
N ALA A 118 -8.86 -15.74 14.14
CA ALA A 118 -9.56 -17.01 14.28
C ALA A 118 -9.79 -17.39 15.76
N ALA A 119 -8.78 -17.20 16.61
CA ALA A 119 -8.88 -17.45 18.04
C ALA A 119 -9.90 -16.53 18.71
N THR A 120 -9.87 -15.22 18.41
CA THR A 120 -10.84 -14.27 18.93
C THR A 120 -12.26 -14.59 18.45
N ARG A 121 -12.46 -14.92 17.17
CA ARG A 121 -13.76 -15.36 16.63
C ARG A 121 -14.29 -16.60 17.37
N SER A 122 -13.41 -17.55 17.71
CA SER A 122 -13.78 -18.72 18.51
C SER A 122 -14.26 -18.31 19.90
N ARG A 123 -13.52 -17.45 20.60
CA ARG A 123 -13.90 -16.90 21.91
C ARG A 123 -15.21 -16.12 21.89
N VAL A 124 -15.48 -15.39 20.79
CA VAL A 124 -16.76 -14.71 20.57
C VAL A 124 -17.88 -15.73 20.44
N ASN A 125 -17.69 -16.80 19.65
CA ASN A 125 -18.70 -17.84 19.46
C ASN A 125 -19.02 -18.58 20.77
N SER A 126 -18.01 -18.84 21.61
CA SER A 126 -18.17 -19.49 22.91
C SER A 126 -18.67 -18.54 24.01
N ARG A 127 -18.82 -17.24 23.71
CA ARG A 127 -19.16 -16.17 24.68
C ARG A 127 -18.19 -16.09 25.87
N GLU A 128 -16.94 -16.45 25.64
CA GLU A 128 -15.84 -16.42 26.63
C GLU A 128 -15.10 -15.08 26.65
N ILE A 129 -15.58 -14.10 25.88
CA ILE A 129 -14.97 -12.77 25.75
C ILE A 129 -16.04 -11.70 25.98
N LYS A 130 -15.71 -10.68 26.74
CA LYS A 130 -16.64 -9.57 27.00
C LYS A 130 -16.74 -8.65 25.80
N ALA A 131 -17.85 -7.91 25.69
CA ALA A 131 -18.08 -6.98 24.60
C ALA A 131 -16.98 -5.90 24.52
N GLU A 132 -16.44 -5.43 25.65
CA GLU A 132 -15.35 -4.45 25.66
C GLU A 132 -14.06 -5.01 25.06
N GLU A 133 -13.73 -6.28 25.37
CA GLU A 133 -12.56 -6.95 24.82
C GLU A 133 -12.67 -7.14 23.30
N VAL A 134 -13.87 -7.46 22.80
CA VAL A 134 -14.15 -7.54 21.36
C VAL A 134 -13.89 -6.19 20.70
N LEU A 135 -14.47 -5.12 21.26
CA LEU A 135 -14.32 -3.76 20.75
C LEU A 135 -12.84 -3.36 20.72
N GLN A 136 -12.11 -3.61 21.80
CA GLN A 136 -10.68 -3.30 21.93
C GLN A 136 -9.85 -4.06 20.89
N TYR A 137 -10.07 -5.36 20.74
CA TYR A 137 -9.34 -6.20 19.79
C TYR A 137 -9.47 -5.67 18.36
N TYR A 138 -10.69 -5.55 17.84
CA TYR A 138 -10.90 -5.08 16.47
C TYR A 138 -10.43 -3.64 16.26
N SER A 139 -10.61 -2.76 17.25
CA SER A 139 -10.18 -1.36 17.13
C SER A 139 -8.65 -1.25 17.07
N ASN A 140 -7.92 -2.10 17.80
CA ASN A 140 -6.46 -2.18 17.71
C ASN A 140 -5.99 -2.65 16.33
N ILE A 141 -6.63 -3.67 15.75
CA ILE A 141 -6.32 -4.13 14.39
C ILE A 141 -6.53 -2.99 13.39
N ILE A 142 -7.72 -2.38 13.41
CA ILE A 142 -8.10 -1.28 12.51
C ILE A 142 -7.10 -0.12 12.63
N PHE A 143 -6.74 0.27 13.86
CA PHE A 143 -5.78 1.34 14.10
C PHE A 143 -4.39 1.03 13.50
N ARG A 144 -3.91 -0.20 13.67
CA ARG A 144 -2.62 -0.62 13.12
C ARG A 144 -2.62 -0.66 11.60
N LEU A 145 -3.68 -1.20 11.00
CA LEU A 145 -3.89 -1.17 9.55
C LEU A 145 -3.93 0.26 9.01
N ASN A 146 -4.62 1.18 9.69
CA ASN A 146 -4.68 2.59 9.33
C ASN A 146 -3.32 3.30 9.40
N THR A 147 -2.53 2.99 10.44
CA THR A 147 -1.17 3.56 10.60
C THR A 147 -0.26 3.12 9.47
N MET A 148 -0.35 1.86 9.03
CA MET A 148 0.41 1.36 7.89
C MET A 148 -0.03 1.99 6.57
N ASN A 149 -1.34 2.20 6.38
CA ASN A 149 -1.86 2.82 5.16
C ASN A 149 -1.35 4.28 5.01
N ALA A 150 -1.23 5.02 6.12
CA ALA A 150 -0.70 6.38 6.14
C ALA A 150 0.77 6.46 5.69
N VAL A 151 1.58 5.43 5.99
CA VAL A 151 2.99 5.35 5.60
C VAL A 151 3.13 4.92 4.13
N ALA A 152 2.24 4.07 3.64
CA ALA A 152 2.23 3.62 2.24
C ALA A 152 1.88 4.74 1.25
N ALA A 153 0.98 5.65 1.65
CA ALA A 153 0.47 6.77 0.86
C ALA A 153 1.40 8.02 0.83
N GLY A 154 2.71 7.85 1.01
CA GLY A 154 3.71 8.92 1.16
C GLY A 154 3.45 10.18 0.32
N ASN A 155 3.82 11.34 0.86
CA ASN A 155 3.59 12.67 0.30
C ASN A 155 4.29 12.83 -1.07
N VAL A 156 3.63 12.44 -2.16
CA VAL A 156 4.19 12.43 -3.51
C VAL A 156 3.46 13.45 -4.37
N LEU A 157 4.19 14.51 -4.74
CA LEU A 157 3.74 15.69 -5.50
C LEU A 157 3.05 15.37 -6.84
N TYR A 158 3.21 14.15 -7.38
CA TYR A 158 2.69 13.72 -8.68
C TYR A 158 1.35 12.96 -8.63
N LEU A 159 0.78 12.72 -7.45
CA LEU A 159 -0.44 11.89 -7.26
C LEU A 159 -1.63 12.67 -6.69
N GLU A 160 -1.55 14.00 -6.66
CA GLU A 160 -2.52 14.91 -6.05
C GLU A 160 -4.00 14.62 -6.37
N PRO A 161 -4.40 14.28 -7.62
CA PRO A 161 -5.80 14.01 -7.94
C PRO A 161 -6.33 12.70 -7.33
N ILE A 162 -5.50 11.65 -7.28
CA ILE A 162 -5.89 10.32 -6.79
C ILE A 162 -5.81 10.27 -5.27
N MET A 163 -4.81 10.97 -4.70
CA MET A 163 -4.70 11.15 -3.26
C MET A 163 -5.94 11.82 -2.67
N LYS A 164 -6.60 12.72 -3.40
CA LYS A 164 -7.84 13.37 -2.94
C LYS A 164 -8.95 12.35 -2.70
N THR A 165 -9.14 11.37 -3.59
CA THR A 165 -10.15 10.32 -3.45
C THR A 165 -9.84 9.35 -2.31
N VAL A 166 -8.57 8.92 -2.19
CA VAL A 166 -8.12 8.03 -1.10
C VAL A 166 -8.17 8.74 0.26
N ALA A 167 -7.79 10.02 0.31
CA ALA A 167 -7.89 10.85 1.51
C ALA A 167 -9.36 11.09 1.90
N SER A 168 -10.28 11.29 0.94
CA SER A 168 -11.71 11.39 1.24
C SER A 168 -12.27 10.09 1.82
N GLN A 169 -11.86 8.93 1.32
CA GLN A 169 -12.23 7.63 1.90
C GLN A 169 -11.66 7.46 3.32
N LYS A 170 -10.41 7.87 3.54
CA LYS A 170 -9.77 7.86 4.85
C LYS A 170 -10.49 8.78 5.85
N VAL A 171 -10.79 10.02 5.46
CA VAL A 171 -11.55 10.97 6.30
C VAL A 171 -12.93 10.41 6.63
N LEU A 172 -13.60 9.76 5.68
CA LEU A 172 -14.89 9.10 5.94
C LEU A 172 -14.74 7.95 6.94
N SER A 173 -13.71 7.12 6.78
CA SER A 173 -13.40 6.02 7.70
C SER A 173 -13.05 6.52 9.11
N ASP A 174 -12.28 7.61 9.21
CA ASP A 174 -11.93 8.26 10.48
C ASP A 174 -13.17 8.84 11.17
N ILE A 175 -14.09 9.48 10.42
CA ILE A 175 -15.36 10.00 10.94
C ILE A 175 -16.28 8.87 11.46
N ILE A 176 -16.27 7.70 10.81
CA ILE A 176 -17.04 6.52 11.23
C ILE A 176 -16.37 5.80 12.41
N THR A 177 -15.04 5.80 12.48
CA THR A 177 -14.27 5.08 13.52
C THR A 177 -14.25 5.82 14.86
N TYR A 178 -14.28 7.16 14.85
CA TYR A 178 -14.15 8.01 16.03
C TYR A 178 -15.45 8.71 16.47
N LYS A 179 -16.61 8.18 16.10
CA LYS A 179 -17.91 8.60 16.67
C LYS A 179 -18.47 7.56 17.63
#